data_AF-A0A1J5RDW3-F1
#
_entry.id   AF-A0A1J5RDW3-F1
#
_cell.length_a   1.000
_cell.length_b   1.000
_cell.length_c   1.000
_cell.angle_alpha   90.00
_cell.angle_beta   90.00
_cell.angle_gamma   90.00
#
_symmetry.space_group_name_H-M   'P 1'
#
loop_
_entity.id
_entity.type
_entity.pdbx_description
1 polymer ?
#
loop_
_entity_poly.entity_id
_entity_poly.type
_entity_poly.pdbx_seq_one_letter_code
_entity_poly.pdbx_strand_id
1 'polypeptide(L)' 'MAILKPRNQVKTRILSVRVDADLLAQIDAIRAEAEACGFEFDTADVCARALAAAVKSARAELAAAVQTQAAPQRLDGIAV' A
#
# COMPACT_ATOMS: atom_id res chain seq x y z
N MET A 1 -30.80 -16.86 -15.27
CA MET A 1 -29.51 -17.54 -14.98
C MET A 1 -28.44 -16.95 -15.89
N ALA A 2 -27.53 -16.13 -15.37
CA ALA A 2 -26.46 -15.53 -16.18
C ALA A 2 -25.28 -16.50 -16.28
N ILE A 3 -24.95 -16.93 -17.51
CA ILE A 3 -23.89 -17.89 -17.84
C ILE A 3 -22.51 -17.21 -17.93
N LEU A 4 -22.49 -15.87 -17.94
CA LEU A 4 -21.27 -15.09 -18.10
C LEU A 4 -20.76 -14.63 -16.73
N LYS A 5 -19.71 -15.31 -16.24
CA LYS A 5 -18.88 -14.79 -15.16
C LYS A 5 -17.95 -13.72 -15.75
N PRO A 6 -17.86 -12.51 -15.17
CA PRO A 6 -16.83 -11.57 -15.58
C PRO A 6 -15.48 -12.23 -15.34
N ARG A 7 -14.68 -12.34 -16.42
CA ARG A 7 -13.33 -12.88 -16.36
C ARG A 7 -12.49 -11.88 -15.58
N ASN A 8 -12.39 -12.07 -14.27
CA ASN A 8 -11.55 -11.23 -13.41
C ASN A 8 -10.08 -11.57 -13.70
N GLN A 9 -9.57 -11.05 -14.81
CA GLN A 9 -8.14 -11.03 -15.10
C GLN A 9 -7.50 -10.04 -14.16
N VAL A 10 -7.01 -10.52 -13.02
CA VAL A 10 -6.09 -9.76 -12.20
C VAL A 10 -4.77 -9.70 -12.98
N LYS A 11 -4.61 -8.61 -13.75
CA LYS A 11 -3.36 -8.34 -14.50
C LYS A 11 -2.32 -7.86 -13.49
N THR A 12 -1.52 -8.77 -12.95
CA THR A 12 -0.36 -8.41 -12.14
C THR A 12 0.77 -7.90 -13.05
N ARG A 13 1.54 -6.94 -12.54
CA ARG A 13 2.75 -6.43 -13.20
C ARG A 13 3.88 -6.47 -12.18
N ILE A 14 5.09 -6.74 -12.65
CA ILE A 14 6.28 -6.75 -11.81
C ILE A 14 6.67 -5.30 -11.49
N LEU A 15 6.94 -5.04 -10.23
CA LEU A 15 7.48 -3.79 -9.72
C LEU A 15 8.84 -4.10 -9.08
N SER A 16 9.89 -3.44 -9.55
CA SER A 16 11.22 -3.53 -8.93
C SER A 16 11.44 -2.31 -8.03
N VAL A 17 11.69 -2.56 -6.75
CA VAL A 17 11.95 -1.52 -5.74
C VAL A 17 13.28 -1.80 -5.03
N ARG A 18 13.95 -0.73 -4.60
CA ARG A 18 15.05 -0.86 -3.65
C ARG A 18 14.47 -0.94 -2.25
N VAL A 19 14.91 -1.94 -1.51
CA VAL A 19 14.58 -2.13 -0.10
C VAL A 19 15.87 -2.16 0.69
N ASP A 20 15.76 -1.88 1.98
CA ASP A 20 16.89 -1.98 2.90
C ASP A 20 17.41 -3.43 2.95
N ALA A 21 18.73 -3.59 3.05
CA ALA A 21 19.38 -4.89 3.02
C ALA A 21 19.02 -5.75 4.24
N ASP A 22 18.83 -5.13 5.41
CA ASP A 22 18.47 -5.82 6.64
C ASP A 22 17.03 -6.35 6.56
N LEU A 23 16.11 -5.52 6.03
CA LEU A 23 14.73 -5.94 5.80
C LEU A 23 14.65 -7.12 4.83
N LEU A 24 15.44 -7.11 3.76
CA LEU A 24 15.49 -8.23 2.81
C LEU A 24 16.00 -9.50 3.50
N ALA A 25 17.05 -9.40 4.32
CA ALA A 25 17.58 -10.54 5.07
C ALA A 25 16.54 -11.13 6.04
N GLN A 26 15.74 -10.29 6.70
CA GLN A 26 14.64 -10.75 7.56
C GLN A 26 13.55 -11.51 6.78
N ILE A 27 13.20 -11.02 5.58
CA ILE A 27 12.22 -11.69 4.71
C ILE A 27 12.72 -13.07 4.27
N ASP A 28 13.99 -13.17 3.87
CA ASP A 28 14.60 -14.44 3.47
C ASP A 28 14.71 -15.42 4.65
N ALA A 29 15.01 -14.93 5.85
CA ALA A 29 15.03 -15.76 7.06
C ALA A 29 13.66 -16.40 7.33
N ILE A 30 12.59 -15.59 7.35
CA ILE A 30 11.23 -16.08 7.57
C ILE A 30 10.83 -17.08 6.48
N ARG A 31 11.20 -16.81 5.23
CA ARG A 31 10.94 -17.73 4.13
C ARG A 31 11.63 -19.08 4.33
N ALA A 32 12.90 -19.08 4.74
CA ALA A 32 13.65 -20.29 5.02
C ALA A 32 13.06 -21.06 6.23
N GLU A 33 12.65 -20.36 7.28
CA GLU A 33 11.99 -20.96 8.44
C GLU A 33 10.63 -21.59 8.07
N ALA A 34 9.84 -20.91 7.24
CA ALA A 34 8.57 -21.43 6.74
C ALA A 34 8.78 -22.70 5.91
N GLU A 35 9.77 -22.69 5.01
CA GLU A 35 10.11 -23.84 4.17
C GLU A 35 10.59 -25.02 5.03
N ALA A 36 11.41 -24.77 6.06
CA ALA A 36 11.84 -25.79 7.02
C ALA A 36 10.67 -26.41 7.80
N CYS A 37 9.59 -25.66 8.00
CA CYS A 37 8.36 -26.14 8.62
C CYS A 37 7.35 -26.74 7.62
N GLY A 38 7.68 -26.79 6.31
CA GLY A 38 6.80 -27.30 5.26
C GLY A 38 5.70 -26.33 4.82
N PHE A 39 5.83 -25.04 5.13
CA PHE A 39 4.92 -23.99 4.69
C PHE A 39 5.52 -23.14 3.58
N GLU A 40 4.67 -22.55 2.75
CA GLU A 40 5.08 -21.58 1.73
C GLU A 40 4.90 -20.16 2.25
N PHE A 41 5.97 -19.37 2.22
CA PHE A 41 5.91 -17.94 2.51
C PHE A 41 5.74 -17.13 1.22
N ASP A 42 4.51 -16.75 0.90
CA ASP A 42 4.19 -15.92 -0.27
C ASP A 42 4.61 -14.46 -0.04
N THR A 43 5.85 -14.16 -0.41
CA THR A 43 6.42 -12.81 -0.31
C THR A 43 5.64 -11.81 -1.17
N ALA A 44 5.06 -12.24 -2.30
CA ALA A 44 4.33 -11.34 -3.19
C ALA A 44 3.02 -10.88 -2.56
N ASP A 45 2.27 -11.77 -1.90
CA ASP A 45 1.04 -11.39 -1.17
C ASP A 45 1.37 -10.46 0.01
N VAL A 46 2.43 -10.76 0.77
CA VAL A 46 2.89 -9.91 1.88
C VAL A 46 3.24 -8.51 1.39
N CYS A 47 4.04 -8.40 0.32
CA CYS A 47 4.38 -7.11 -0.28
C CYS A 47 3.14 -6.39 -0.81
N ALA A 48 2.24 -7.08 -1.50
CA ALA A 48 1.02 -6.48 -2.05
C ALA A 48 0.12 -5.87 -0.97
N ARG A 49 -0.08 -6.58 0.14
CA ARG A 49 -0.88 -6.09 1.28
C ARG A 49 -0.22 -4.89 1.97
N ALA A 50 1.07 -4.97 2.24
CA ALA A 50 1.82 -3.88 2.86
C ALA A 50 1.78 -2.62 1.99
N LEU A 51 2.00 -2.76 0.68
CA LEU A 51 1.92 -1.67 -0.29
C LEU A 51 0.51 -1.08 -0.37
N ALA A 52 -0.54 -1.92 -0.42
CA ALA A 52 -1.92 -1.45 -0.45
C ALA A 52 -2.30 -0.65 0.80
N ALA A 53 -1.86 -1.09 1.98
CA ALA A 53 -2.06 -0.37 3.23
C ALA A 53 -1.32 0.98 3.22
N ALA A 54 -0.05 1.01 2.82
CA ALA A 54 0.73 2.23 2.72
C ALA A 54 0.12 3.24 1.73
N VAL A 55 -0.36 2.78 0.57
CA VAL A 55 -1.05 3.64 -0.41
C VAL A 55 -2.34 4.22 0.17
N LYS A 56 -3.09 3.44 0.95
CA LYS A 56 -4.32 3.93 1.60
C LYS A 56 -3.99 5.02 2.62
N SER A 57 -2.95 4.83 3.43
CA SER A 57 -2.48 5.84 4.39
C SER A 57 -2.01 7.11 3.67
N ALA A 58 -1.19 6.98 2.63
CA ALA A 58 -0.72 8.12 1.84
C ALA A 58 -1.87 8.90 1.19
N ARG A 59 -2.93 8.22 0.73
CA ARG A 59 -4.15 8.89 0.22
C ARG A 59 -4.90 9.64 1.31
N ALA A 60 -4.99 9.09 2.51
CA ALA A 60 -5.63 9.75 3.64
C ALA A 60 -4.85 11.01 4.06
N GLU A 61 -3.52 10.93 4.12
CA GLU A 61 -2.64 12.07 4.39
C GLU A 61 -2.76 13.15 3.31
N LEU A 62 -2.79 12.76 2.03
CA LEU A 62 -2.97 13.71 0.93
C LEU A 62 -4.34 14.40 1.00
N ALA A 63 -5.41 13.66 1.31
CA ALA A 63 -6.74 14.23 1.48
C ALA A 63 -6.80 15.23 2.66
N ALA A 64 -6.15 14.91 3.78
CA ALA A 64 -6.04 15.81 4.92
C ALA A 64 -5.25 17.09 4.56
N ALA A 65 -4.12 16.94 3.86
CA ALA A 65 -3.29 18.06 3.42
C ALA A 65 -4.02 19.01 2.45
N VAL A 66 -4.82 18.46 1.53
CA VAL A 66 -5.65 19.26 0.60
C VAL A 66 -6.74 20.03 1.36
N GLN A 67 -7.36 19.45 2.38
CA GLN A 67 -8.35 20.15 3.21
C GLN A 67 -7.72 21.29 4.01
N THR A 68 -6.49 21.13 4.50
CA THR A 68 -5.75 22.20 5.19
C THR A 68 -5.41 23.37 4.26
N GLN A 69 -5.15 23.13 2.97
CA GLN A 69 -4.89 24.19 1.99
C GLN A 69 -6.16 24.88 1.48
N ALA A 70 -7.34 24.25 1.61
CA ALA A 70 -8.61 24.79 1.12
C ALA A 70 -9.35 25.70 2.13
N ALA A 71 -8.69 26.14 3.22
CA ALA A 71 -9.21 27.18 4.09
C ALA A 71 -8.80 28.57 3.55
N PRO A 72 -9.64 29.26 2.75
CA PRO A 72 -9.41 30.66 2.45
C PRO A 72 -9.45 31.46 3.76
N GLN A 73 -8.39 32.21 4.01
CA GLN A 73 -8.41 33.34 4.95
C GLN A 73 -9.59 34.25 4.60
N ARG A 74 -10.71 34.07 5.28
CA ARG A 74 -11.80 35.04 5.38
C ARG A 74 -11.90 35.39 6.85
N LEU A 75 -11.37 36.55 7.20
CA LEU A 75 -11.88 37.42 8.26
C LEU A 75 -11.20 38.79 8.09
N ASP A 76 -11.86 39.57 7.24
CA ASP A 76 -12.08 41.00 7.29
C ASP A 76 -11.39 41.77 8.43
N GLY A 77 -10.31 42.48 8.08
CA GLY A 77 -9.82 43.61 8.87
C GLY A 77 -10.66 44.85 8.57
N ILE A 78 -11.79 45.01 9.26
CA ILE A 78 -12.51 46.29 9.38
C ILE A 78 -12.84 46.51 10.86
N ALA A 79 -12.05 47.36 11.51
CA ALA A 79 -12.30 48.16 12.74
C ALA A 79 -10.90 48.63 13.20
N VAL A 80 -10.56 49.91 13.35
CA VAL A 80 -11.30 51.07 13.87
C VAL A 80 -10.80 52.36 13.21
#